data_AF-A0A7S0G2W1-F1
#
_entry.id   AF-A0A7S0G2W1-F1
#
_cell.length_a   1.000
_cell.length_b   1.000
_cell.length_c   1.000
_cell.angle_alpha   90.00
_cell.angle_beta   90.00
_cell.angle_gamma   90.00
#
_symmetry.space_group_name_H-M   'P 1'
#
loop_
_entity.id
_entity.type
_entity.pdbx_description
1 polymer ?
#
loop_
_entity_poly.entity_id
_entity_poly.type
_entity_poly.pdbx_seq_one_letter_code
_entity_poly.pdbx_strand_id
1 'polypeptide(L)'
;PSNPLEFFAMYYKALRQKGIDGVKVDGIGLLEARGGRGASTAATAYDFRMAVEQAAEREFSGKVINCMACGTDSVFACSECQSSTVWRSSDDHAFRGVQENDFMVARHVWSNALNGLWLGEHFVTDWDMFRSSGRHGGLHAAVRAISGGPIYISDGEDDEYGVETMARLVDKNGRTLVCSASARVCERSVFELPLGSGQAFYIWNENPINSVVGAFNLNVEPYATVRANPAPSDSGILRMKCRTPQTQFGVYGFRSGFLGVVELNERVGPISLMQSLVDYEIFNIAP
;
A
#
# COMPACT_ATOMS: atom_id res chain seq x y z
N PRO A 1 -24.99 16.60 13.29
CA PRO A 1 -24.94 18.08 13.45
C PRO A 1 -25.78 18.72 12.35
N SER A 2 -26.44 19.86 12.60
CA SER A 2 -27.18 20.58 11.55
C SER A 2 -26.26 21.24 10.51
N ASN A 3 -25.01 21.53 10.88
CA ASN A 3 -23.94 21.96 9.99
C ASN A 3 -22.69 21.08 10.19
N PRO A 4 -22.49 20.03 9.38
CA PRO A 4 -21.35 19.12 9.52
C PRO A 4 -19.99 19.83 9.38
N LEU A 5 -19.85 20.77 8.44
CA LEU A 5 -18.59 21.47 8.19
C LEU A 5 -18.14 22.28 9.41
N GLU A 6 -19.04 23.07 9.98
CA GLU A 6 -18.72 23.87 11.15
C GLU A 6 -18.36 22.99 12.36
N PHE A 7 -19.07 21.87 12.53
CA PHE A 7 -18.75 20.89 13.56
C PHE A 7 -17.32 20.35 13.43
N PHE A 8 -16.94 19.84 12.24
CA PHE A 8 -15.60 19.29 12.02
C PHE A 8 -14.52 20.38 12.07
N ALA A 9 -14.75 21.56 11.50
CA ALA A 9 -13.80 22.66 11.54
C ALA A 9 -13.53 23.14 12.97
N MET A 10 -14.56 23.24 13.81
CA MET A 10 -14.39 23.58 15.23
C MET A 10 -13.58 22.51 15.97
N TYR A 11 -13.90 21.23 15.74
CA TYR A 11 -13.20 20.12 16.37
C TYR A 11 -11.72 20.07 15.95
N TYR A 12 -11.45 20.15 14.64
CA TYR A 12 -10.10 20.10 14.09
C TYR A 12 -9.26 21.32 14.49
N LYS A 13 -9.86 22.51 14.56
CA LYS A 13 -9.19 23.69 15.12
C LYS A 13 -8.76 23.46 16.56
N ALA A 14 -9.62 22.86 17.39
CA ALA A 14 -9.29 22.57 18.79
C ALA A 14 -8.16 21.52 18.90
N LEU A 15 -8.13 20.53 18.02
CA LEU A 15 -7.02 19.56 17.95
C LEU A 15 -5.71 20.22 17.53
N ARG A 16 -5.72 21.03 16.46
CA ARG A 16 -4.54 21.78 16.00
C ARG A 16 -3.98 22.70 17.08
N GLN A 17 -4.84 23.41 17.82
CA GLN A 17 -4.42 24.26 18.93
C GLN A 17 -3.71 23.50 20.05
N LYS A 18 -3.87 22.18 20.12
CA LYS A 18 -3.15 21.28 21.03
C LYS A 18 -1.88 20.67 20.41
N GLY A 19 -1.50 21.09 19.21
CA GLY A 19 -0.29 20.61 18.53
C GLY A 19 -0.47 19.34 17.68
N ILE A 20 -1.71 18.96 17.34
CA ILE A 20 -1.97 17.85 16.42
C ILE A 20 -1.80 18.31 14.97
N ASP A 21 -1.16 17.48 14.14
CA ASP A 21 -0.80 17.83 12.76
C ASP A 21 -1.79 17.35 11.68
N GLY A 22 -2.72 16.46 12.01
CA GLY A 22 -3.64 15.86 11.06
C GLY A 22 -4.59 14.86 11.73
N VAL A 23 -5.41 14.19 10.92
CA VAL A 23 -6.45 13.26 11.42
C VAL A 23 -6.53 11.98 10.59
N LYS A 24 -6.85 10.86 11.25
CA LYS A 24 -7.36 9.64 10.60
C LYS A 24 -8.85 9.57 10.86
N VAL A 25 -9.66 9.49 9.80
CA VAL A 25 -11.13 9.47 9.90
C VAL A 25 -11.60 8.07 9.58
N ASP A 26 -12.20 7.42 10.58
CA ASP A 26 -12.68 6.04 10.48
C ASP A 26 -14.19 5.97 10.33
N GLY A 27 -14.67 4.86 9.77
CA GLY A 27 -16.11 4.56 9.65
C GLY A 27 -16.91 5.53 8.77
N ILE A 28 -16.27 6.34 7.92
CA ILE A 28 -16.98 7.32 7.09
C ILE A 28 -17.93 6.64 6.10
N GLY A 29 -17.57 5.48 5.56
CA GLY A 29 -18.43 4.66 4.71
C GLY A 29 -19.61 3.99 5.45
N LEU A 30 -19.62 4.01 6.79
CA LEU A 30 -20.75 3.45 7.56
C LEU A 30 -21.97 4.38 7.59
N LEU A 31 -21.83 5.66 7.20
CA LEU A 31 -22.93 6.62 7.19
C LEU A 31 -24.04 6.17 6.24
N GLU A 32 -23.68 5.66 5.05
CA GLU A 32 -24.66 5.10 4.12
C GLU A 32 -25.30 3.82 4.69
N ALA A 33 -24.48 2.92 5.21
CA ALA A 33 -24.93 1.64 5.76
C ALA A 33 -25.91 1.81 6.94
N ARG A 34 -25.72 2.84 7.78
CA ARG A 34 -26.55 3.11 8.97
C ARG A 34 -27.78 3.97 8.69
N GLY A 35 -27.77 4.80 7.66
CA GLY A 35 -28.90 5.69 7.33
C GLY A 35 -30.06 4.99 6.60
N GLY A 36 -29.90 3.72 6.22
CA GLY A 36 -30.88 3.00 5.40
C GLY A 36 -30.77 3.36 3.92
N ARG A 37 -31.22 2.47 3.03
CA ARG A 37 -31.13 2.68 1.57
C ARG A 37 -32.09 3.78 1.13
N GLY A 38 -31.57 4.92 0.63
CA GLY A 38 -32.38 6.02 0.11
C GLY A 38 -31.55 7.25 -0.29
N ALA A 39 -32.10 8.09 -1.18
CA ALA A 39 -31.40 9.27 -1.71
C ALA A 39 -31.02 10.31 -0.64
N SER A 40 -31.82 10.45 0.42
CA SER A 40 -31.52 11.32 1.56
C SER A 40 -30.29 10.86 2.35
N THR A 41 -30.07 9.55 2.44
CA THR A 41 -28.93 8.95 3.12
C THR A 41 -27.64 9.19 2.35
N ALA A 42 -27.67 9.03 1.03
CA ALA A 42 -26.53 9.31 0.16
C ALA A 42 -26.13 10.79 0.19
N ALA A 43 -27.12 11.70 0.13
CA ALA A 43 -26.86 13.14 0.26
C ALA A 43 -26.24 13.50 1.62
N THR A 44 -26.75 12.90 2.70
CA THR A 44 -26.17 13.10 4.05
C THR A 44 -24.75 12.58 4.14
N ALA A 45 -24.47 11.38 3.61
CA ALA A 45 -23.12 10.81 3.61
C ALA A 45 -22.14 11.70 2.81
N TYR A 46 -22.58 12.21 1.66
CA TYR A 46 -21.82 13.18 0.86
C TYR A 46 -21.53 14.47 1.65
N ASP A 47 -22.54 15.09 2.27
CA ASP A 47 -22.37 16.34 3.05
C ASP A 47 -21.36 16.16 4.20
N PHE A 48 -21.45 15.03 4.90
CA PHE A 48 -20.49 14.69 5.96
C PHE A 48 -19.09 14.45 5.40
N ARG A 49 -18.97 13.80 4.24
CA ARG A 49 -17.68 13.57 3.62
C ARG A 49 -17.01 14.87 3.21
N MET A 50 -17.73 15.73 2.48
CA MET A 50 -17.24 17.04 2.07
C MET A 50 -16.86 17.89 3.28
N ALA A 51 -17.64 17.82 4.36
CA ALA A 51 -17.34 18.54 5.59
C ALA A 51 -16.04 18.09 6.26
N VAL A 52 -15.77 16.78 6.32
CA VAL A 52 -14.50 16.24 6.83
C VAL A 52 -13.33 16.75 6.00
N GLU A 53 -13.42 16.64 4.68
CA GLU A 53 -12.37 17.01 3.74
C GLU A 53 -12.06 18.51 3.80
N GLN A 54 -13.08 19.36 3.71
CA GLN A 54 -12.92 20.82 3.79
C GLN A 54 -12.41 21.29 5.15
N ALA A 55 -12.84 20.64 6.24
CA ALA A 55 -12.31 20.95 7.56
C ALA A 55 -10.84 20.56 7.69
N ALA A 56 -10.44 19.41 7.13
CA ALA A 56 -9.05 18.96 7.11
C ALA A 56 -8.17 19.86 6.25
N GLU A 57 -8.67 20.34 5.10
CA GLU A 57 -7.97 21.33 4.28
C GLU A 57 -7.71 22.62 5.08
N ARG A 58 -8.78 23.15 5.69
CA ARG A 58 -8.73 24.42 6.43
C ARG A 58 -7.82 24.37 7.65
N GLU A 59 -7.88 23.28 8.42
CA GLU A 59 -7.21 23.21 9.72
C GLU A 59 -5.88 22.45 9.65
N PHE A 60 -5.72 21.48 8.76
CA PHE A 60 -4.54 20.61 8.68
C PHE A 60 -3.83 20.62 7.31
N SER A 61 -4.16 21.56 6.42
CA SER A 61 -3.58 21.62 5.06
C SER A 61 -3.73 20.28 4.31
N GLY A 62 -4.91 19.66 4.45
CA GLY A 62 -5.27 18.42 3.76
C GLY A 62 -4.68 17.15 4.37
N LYS A 63 -4.02 17.23 5.54
CA LYS A 63 -3.48 16.05 6.23
C LYS A 63 -4.59 15.22 6.88
N VAL A 64 -5.25 14.41 6.05
CA VAL A 64 -6.27 13.44 6.44
C VAL A 64 -5.98 12.06 5.86
N ILE A 65 -6.11 11.03 6.68
CA ILE A 65 -6.13 9.62 6.25
C ILE A 65 -7.58 9.15 6.25
N ASN A 66 -8.06 8.74 5.08
CA ASN A 66 -9.41 8.22 4.90
C ASN A 66 -9.46 6.71 5.11
N CYS A 67 -10.19 6.29 6.14
CA CYS A 67 -10.25 4.92 6.63
C CYS A 67 -11.70 4.41 6.60
N MET A 68 -11.89 3.12 6.26
CA MET A 68 -13.22 2.55 5.96
C MET A 68 -14.01 3.39 4.94
N ALA A 69 -13.31 3.86 3.91
CA ALA A 69 -13.83 4.81 2.94
C ALA A 69 -13.97 4.24 1.52
N CYS A 70 -13.54 3.00 1.26
CA CYS A 70 -13.48 2.40 -0.09
C CYS A 70 -14.84 2.12 -0.75
N GLY A 71 -15.94 2.57 -0.16
CA GLY A 71 -17.25 2.57 -0.81
C GLY A 71 -17.23 3.45 -2.07
N THR A 72 -17.92 2.99 -3.11
CA THR A 72 -17.98 3.68 -4.40
C THR A 72 -18.52 5.11 -4.28
N ASP A 73 -19.52 5.30 -3.43
CA ASP A 73 -20.09 6.60 -3.04
C ASP A 73 -19.02 7.55 -2.50
N SER A 74 -18.19 7.05 -1.58
CA SER A 74 -17.15 7.79 -0.90
C SER A 74 -16.01 8.15 -1.87
N VAL A 75 -15.60 7.23 -2.74
CA VAL A 75 -14.58 7.47 -3.77
C VAL A 75 -15.04 8.56 -4.73
N PHE A 76 -16.28 8.49 -5.23
CA PHE A 76 -16.80 9.51 -6.14
C PHE A 76 -16.96 10.87 -5.47
N ALA A 77 -17.51 10.93 -4.25
CA ALA A 77 -17.66 12.17 -3.51
C ALA A 77 -16.32 12.91 -3.34
N CYS A 78 -15.23 12.16 -3.13
CA CYS A 78 -13.90 12.75 -2.95
C CYS A 78 -13.11 13.04 -4.20
N SER A 79 -13.55 12.58 -5.37
CA SER A 79 -12.96 13.06 -6.62
C SER A 79 -13.12 14.58 -6.79
N GLU A 80 -14.05 15.20 -6.07
CA GLU A 80 -14.27 16.65 -6.02
C GLU A 80 -13.42 17.36 -4.96
N CYS A 81 -12.79 16.61 -4.05
CA CYS A 81 -11.96 17.15 -2.96
C CYS A 81 -10.48 17.12 -3.35
N GLN A 82 -9.86 18.30 -3.42
CA GLN A 82 -8.42 18.42 -3.71
C GLN A 82 -7.52 18.12 -2.50
N SER A 83 -8.11 17.98 -1.31
CA SER A 83 -7.41 17.92 -0.02
C SER A 83 -7.02 16.52 0.43
N SER A 84 -7.78 15.47 0.07
CA SER A 84 -7.48 14.10 0.50
C SER A 84 -6.65 13.37 -0.53
N THR A 85 -5.42 13.03 -0.15
CA THR A 85 -4.57 12.15 -0.97
C THR A 85 -4.43 10.75 -0.39
N VAL A 86 -4.63 10.50 0.91
CA VAL A 86 -4.29 9.22 1.55
C VAL A 86 -5.51 8.38 1.90
N TRP A 87 -5.57 7.17 1.37
CA TRP A 87 -6.73 6.27 1.49
C TRP A 87 -6.34 4.85 1.87
N ARG A 88 -6.86 4.38 2.99
CA ARG A 88 -6.62 3.02 3.48
C ARG A 88 -7.26 2.01 2.52
N SER A 89 -6.46 1.16 1.89
CA SER A 89 -6.87 0.27 0.80
C SER A 89 -7.08 -1.19 1.19
N SER A 90 -7.25 -1.49 2.47
CA SER A 90 -7.45 -2.86 2.98
C SER A 90 -8.38 -2.95 4.18
N ASP A 91 -8.63 -4.16 4.68
CA ASP A 91 -9.12 -4.38 6.04
C ASP A 91 -8.04 -4.00 7.08
N ASP A 92 -8.45 -3.86 8.35
CA ASP A 92 -7.54 -3.62 9.47
C ASP A 92 -6.56 -4.78 9.61
N HIS A 93 -5.30 -4.45 9.91
CA HIS A 93 -4.23 -5.42 10.03
C HIS A 93 -3.29 -5.11 11.19
N ALA A 94 -2.54 -6.11 11.66
CA ALA A 94 -1.49 -5.98 12.67
C ALA A 94 -1.88 -5.19 13.95
N PHE A 95 -3.10 -5.38 14.47
CA PHE A 95 -3.57 -4.71 15.68
C PHE A 95 -3.35 -5.54 16.95
N ARG A 96 -3.22 -4.85 18.09
CA ARG A 96 -2.89 -5.45 19.39
C ARG A 96 -3.88 -6.56 19.77
N GLY A 97 -3.34 -7.67 20.27
CA GLY A 97 -4.14 -8.81 20.75
C GLY A 97 -4.56 -9.81 19.68
N VAL A 98 -4.26 -9.56 18.40
CA VAL A 98 -4.47 -10.53 17.32
C VAL A 98 -3.13 -11.06 16.83
N GLN A 99 -2.96 -12.38 16.86
CA GLN A 99 -1.79 -13.04 16.28
C GLN A 99 -1.99 -13.20 14.77
N GLU A 100 -1.09 -12.64 13.98
CA GLU A 100 -1.12 -12.77 12.53
C GLU A 100 -0.74 -14.19 12.09
N ASN A 101 -1.47 -14.70 11.10
CA ASN A 101 -1.11 -15.92 10.39
C ASN A 101 -0.83 -15.62 8.91
N ASP A 102 -0.24 -16.59 8.21
CA ASP A 102 0.19 -16.43 6.83
C ASP A 102 -0.97 -16.04 5.90
N PHE A 103 -2.17 -16.57 6.15
CA PHE A 103 -3.37 -16.22 5.39
C PHE A 103 -3.77 -14.75 5.54
N MET A 104 -3.77 -14.23 6.77
CA MET A 104 -4.10 -12.83 7.02
C MET A 104 -3.12 -11.89 6.34
N VAL A 105 -1.81 -12.16 6.48
CA VAL A 105 -0.76 -11.34 5.85
C VAL A 105 -0.83 -11.43 4.33
N ALA A 106 -0.95 -12.62 3.77
CA ALA A 106 -1.02 -12.82 2.32
C ALA A 106 -2.27 -12.16 1.72
N ARG A 107 -3.44 -12.33 2.36
CA ARG A 107 -4.69 -11.66 1.96
C ARG A 107 -4.54 -10.15 2.01
N HIS A 108 -3.93 -9.62 3.08
CA HIS A 108 -3.71 -8.19 3.23
C HIS A 108 -2.83 -7.59 2.10
N VAL A 109 -1.71 -8.24 1.76
CA VAL A 109 -0.84 -7.81 0.65
C VAL A 109 -1.58 -7.88 -0.68
N TRP A 110 -2.26 -8.99 -0.94
CA TRP A 110 -3.02 -9.20 -2.17
C TRP A 110 -4.16 -8.18 -2.34
N SER A 111 -4.97 -7.96 -1.31
CA SER A 111 -6.07 -7.00 -1.33
C SER A 111 -5.61 -5.58 -1.58
N ASN A 112 -4.53 -5.13 -0.91
CA ASN A 112 -3.99 -3.79 -1.16
C ASN A 112 -3.49 -3.63 -2.60
N ALA A 113 -2.73 -4.59 -3.11
CA ALA A 113 -2.20 -4.55 -4.47
C ALA A 113 -3.30 -4.52 -5.53
N LEU A 114 -4.37 -5.29 -5.35
CA LEU A 114 -5.53 -5.29 -6.25
C LEU A 114 -6.35 -4.01 -6.13
N ASN A 115 -6.61 -3.54 -4.92
CA ASN A 115 -7.33 -2.27 -4.72
C ASN A 115 -6.56 -1.09 -5.31
N GLY A 116 -5.22 -1.16 -5.34
CA GLY A 116 -4.36 -0.22 -6.04
C GLY A 116 -4.62 -0.08 -7.54
N LEU A 117 -5.20 -1.08 -8.22
CA LEU A 117 -5.60 -0.95 -9.63
C LEU A 117 -6.63 0.16 -9.85
N TRP A 118 -7.53 0.36 -8.88
CA TRP A 118 -8.56 1.39 -8.96
C TRP A 118 -8.22 2.61 -8.11
N LEU A 119 -7.98 2.41 -6.81
CA LEU A 119 -7.75 3.51 -5.87
C LEU A 119 -6.44 4.26 -6.18
N GLY A 120 -5.42 3.54 -6.66
CA GLY A 120 -4.11 4.10 -6.97
C GLY A 120 -4.08 5.08 -8.15
N GLU A 121 -5.16 5.17 -8.95
CA GLU A 121 -5.30 6.19 -10.01
C GLU A 121 -5.70 7.57 -9.46
N HIS A 122 -6.30 7.58 -8.27
CA HIS A 122 -6.92 8.78 -7.70
C HIS A 122 -6.29 9.17 -6.37
N PHE A 123 -5.73 8.21 -5.63
CA PHE A 123 -5.25 8.39 -4.27
C PHE A 123 -3.91 7.69 -4.04
N VAL A 124 -3.18 8.18 -3.04
CA VAL A 124 -2.09 7.48 -2.37
C VAL A 124 -2.70 6.39 -1.52
N THR A 125 -2.43 5.13 -1.88
CA THR A 125 -2.97 3.97 -1.16
C THR A 125 -2.18 3.73 0.12
N ASP A 126 -2.88 3.82 1.25
CA ASP A 126 -2.37 3.49 2.56
C ASP A 126 -2.59 2.00 2.84
N TRP A 127 -1.49 1.26 2.97
CA TRP A 127 -1.48 -0.18 3.18
C TRP A 127 -1.57 -0.54 4.67
N ASP A 128 -1.95 0.42 5.53
CA ASP A 128 -2.08 0.26 6.98
C ASP A 128 -0.75 -0.03 7.69
N MET A 129 -0.81 0.06 9.02
CA MET A 129 0.29 -0.24 9.93
C MET A 129 0.79 -1.68 9.83
N PHE A 130 1.98 -1.94 10.36
CA PHE A 130 2.53 -3.29 10.52
C PHE A 130 3.38 -3.41 11.78
N ARG A 131 3.56 -4.65 12.26
CA ARG A 131 4.55 -4.98 13.29
C ARG A 131 5.91 -5.24 12.67
N SER A 132 6.96 -4.58 13.16
CA SER A 132 8.28 -4.60 12.54
C SER A 132 9.08 -5.87 12.84
N SER A 133 8.72 -6.57 13.91
CA SER A 133 9.36 -7.81 14.36
C SER A 133 8.58 -9.06 13.97
N GLY A 134 9.05 -10.20 14.47
CA GLY A 134 8.44 -11.50 14.22
C GLY A 134 8.62 -11.98 12.79
N ARG A 135 7.95 -13.10 12.49
CA ARG A 135 8.08 -13.82 11.21
C ARG A 135 7.68 -12.99 10.00
N HIS A 136 6.66 -12.14 10.12
CA HIS A 136 6.10 -11.39 8.98
C HIS A 136 6.71 -9.98 8.82
N GLY A 137 7.44 -9.47 9.81
CA GLY A 137 7.95 -8.10 9.81
C GLY A 137 8.80 -7.76 8.58
N GLY A 138 9.66 -8.69 8.15
CA GLY A 138 10.47 -8.53 6.95
C GLY A 138 9.64 -8.42 5.66
N LEU A 139 8.59 -9.24 5.50
CA LEU A 139 7.67 -9.15 4.37
C LEU A 139 6.90 -7.82 4.42
N HIS A 140 6.38 -7.46 5.60
CA HIS A 140 5.63 -6.23 5.79
C HIS A 140 6.44 -5.00 5.38
N ALA A 141 7.69 -4.91 5.85
CA ALA A 141 8.58 -3.84 5.45
C ALA A 141 8.80 -3.82 3.93
N ALA A 142 9.06 -4.96 3.30
CA ALA A 142 9.26 -5.03 1.85
C ALA A 142 8.05 -4.54 1.05
N VAL A 143 6.83 -4.93 1.44
CA VAL A 143 5.62 -4.48 0.74
C VAL A 143 5.31 -3.01 1.00
N ARG A 144 5.67 -2.44 2.16
CA ARG A 144 5.56 -1.00 2.44
C ARG A 144 6.61 -0.18 1.69
N ALA A 145 7.82 -0.71 1.53
CA ALA A 145 8.87 -0.05 0.74
C ALA A 145 8.44 0.16 -0.72
N ILE A 146 7.74 -0.81 -1.30
CA ILE A 146 7.23 -0.72 -2.67
C ILE A 146 5.84 -0.09 -2.76
N SER A 147 5.04 0.01 -1.69
CA SER A 147 3.65 0.48 -1.78
C SER A 147 3.51 1.92 -2.28
N GLY A 148 4.49 2.77 -1.97
CA GLY A 148 4.47 4.22 -2.20
C GLY A 148 3.47 5.00 -1.32
N GLY A 149 2.83 4.29 -0.39
CA GLY A 149 2.00 4.88 0.66
C GLY A 149 2.79 5.29 1.89
N PRO A 150 2.11 5.84 2.90
CA PRO A 150 2.70 6.08 4.22
C PRO A 150 3.20 4.77 4.86
N ILE A 151 4.26 4.88 5.66
CA ILE A 151 4.84 3.78 6.42
C ILE A 151 4.78 4.15 7.90
N TYR A 152 4.05 3.36 8.67
CA TYR A 152 3.97 3.50 10.13
C TYR A 152 3.84 2.12 10.77
N ILE A 153 4.40 1.99 11.98
CA ILE A 153 4.46 0.73 12.73
C ILE A 153 3.42 0.71 13.85
N SER A 154 3.01 -0.50 14.26
CA SER A 154 2.08 -0.74 15.37
C SER A 154 2.70 -1.53 16.51
N ASP A 155 4.04 -1.59 16.58
CA ASP A 155 4.76 -2.23 17.69
C ASP A 155 4.35 -1.62 19.03
N GLY A 156 3.92 -2.45 19.95
CA GLY A 156 3.58 -2.06 21.32
C GLY A 156 4.82 -1.94 22.21
N GLU A 157 4.64 -1.33 23.38
CA GLU A 157 5.71 -1.20 24.40
C GLU A 157 6.29 -2.55 24.82
N ASP A 158 5.47 -3.61 24.80
CA ASP A 158 5.83 -4.98 25.19
C ASP A 158 6.39 -5.81 24.01
N ASP A 159 6.37 -5.27 22.79
CA ASP A 159 6.82 -5.99 21.60
C ASP A 159 8.34 -5.92 21.45
N GLU A 160 8.93 -6.97 20.86
CA GLU A 160 10.29 -6.87 20.33
C GLU A 160 10.28 -5.90 19.14
N TYR A 161 11.24 -4.99 19.07
CA TYR A 161 11.36 -4.06 17.94
C TYR A 161 12.24 -4.66 16.85
N GLY A 162 11.71 -4.71 15.63
CA GLY A 162 12.45 -5.13 14.43
C GLY A 162 13.40 -4.05 13.94
N VAL A 163 14.44 -3.72 14.72
CA VAL A 163 15.38 -2.62 14.42
C VAL A 163 16.01 -2.78 13.04
N GLU A 164 16.43 -3.99 12.68
CA GLU A 164 17.03 -4.26 11.37
C GLU A 164 16.00 -4.11 10.23
N THR A 165 14.75 -4.54 10.45
CA THR A 165 13.63 -4.35 9.53
C THR A 165 13.39 -2.86 9.28
N MET A 166 13.30 -2.06 10.34
CA MET A 166 13.07 -0.62 10.25
C MET A 166 14.26 0.11 9.60
N ALA A 167 15.49 -0.28 9.93
CA ALA A 167 16.70 0.31 9.37
C ALA A 167 16.77 0.17 7.84
N ARG A 168 16.16 -0.86 7.26
CA ARG A 168 16.09 -1.05 5.80
C ARG A 168 15.10 -0.11 5.09
N LEU A 169 14.19 0.52 5.83
CA LEU A 169 13.17 1.44 5.28
C LEU A 169 13.60 2.90 5.30
N VAL A 170 14.72 3.22 5.97
CA VAL A 170 15.19 4.59 6.15
C VAL A 170 16.58 4.76 5.56
N ASP A 171 16.85 5.93 5.00
CA ASP A 171 18.20 6.30 4.60
C ASP A 171 19.08 6.65 5.83
N LYS A 172 20.37 6.87 5.59
CA LYS A 172 21.33 7.28 6.62
C LYS A 172 21.00 8.61 7.33
N ASN A 173 20.07 9.40 6.79
CA ASN A 173 19.60 10.66 7.37
C ASN A 173 18.25 10.49 8.09
N GLY A 174 17.73 9.26 8.20
CA GLY A 174 16.44 8.95 8.82
C GLY A 174 15.23 9.26 7.93
N ARG A 175 15.43 9.46 6.61
CA ARG A 175 14.31 9.68 5.67
C ARG A 175 13.75 8.35 5.23
N THR A 176 12.43 8.20 5.32
CA THR A 176 11.73 7.02 4.80
C THR A 176 11.85 6.95 3.28
N LEU A 177 12.23 5.78 2.76
CA LEU A 177 12.32 5.50 1.34
C LEU A 177 10.97 4.97 0.86
N VAL A 178 10.24 5.78 0.10
CA VAL A 178 8.94 5.43 -0.49
C VAL A 178 8.97 5.61 -2.00
N CYS A 179 8.28 4.72 -2.72
CA CYS A 179 8.05 4.87 -4.15
C CYS A 179 7.17 6.10 -4.46
N SER A 180 7.28 6.63 -5.68
CA SER A 180 6.63 7.89 -6.09
C SER A 180 5.14 7.74 -6.41
N ALA A 181 4.64 6.54 -6.65
CA ALA A 181 3.25 6.26 -7.01
C ALA A 181 2.64 5.18 -6.09
N SER A 182 1.33 4.95 -6.17
CA SER A 182 0.70 3.81 -5.51
C SER A 182 1.07 2.51 -6.25
N ALA A 183 1.54 1.49 -5.52
CA ALA A 183 1.95 0.21 -6.09
C ALA A 183 0.82 -0.46 -6.88
N ARG A 184 1.21 -1.10 -7.99
CA ARG A 184 0.29 -1.80 -8.87
C ARG A 184 0.64 -3.28 -8.95
N VAL A 185 -0.36 -4.13 -9.05
CA VAL A 185 -0.13 -5.54 -9.40
C VAL A 185 0.42 -5.62 -10.83
N CYS A 186 1.41 -6.50 -11.05
CA CYS A 186 1.90 -6.79 -12.39
C CYS A 186 0.82 -7.54 -13.18
N GLU A 187 0.71 -7.32 -14.49
CA GLU A 187 -0.31 -7.94 -15.35
C GLU A 187 -0.41 -9.46 -15.16
N ARG A 188 0.73 -10.14 -15.06
CA ARG A 188 0.83 -11.59 -14.85
C ARG A 188 0.27 -12.10 -13.52
N SER A 189 -0.05 -11.21 -12.59
CA SER A 189 -0.57 -11.53 -11.26
C SER A 189 -1.99 -10.99 -11.02
N VAL A 190 -2.58 -10.27 -11.98
CA VAL A 190 -3.92 -9.67 -11.84
C VAL A 190 -5.02 -10.73 -11.66
N PHE A 191 -4.96 -11.79 -12.45
CA PHE A 191 -6.02 -12.81 -12.53
C PHE A 191 -5.70 -14.08 -11.72
N GLU A 192 -4.64 -14.04 -10.92
CA GLU A 192 -4.21 -15.17 -10.10
C GLU A 192 -4.63 -14.96 -8.65
N LEU A 193 -5.13 -16.00 -7.99
CA LEU A 193 -5.31 -16.01 -6.54
C LEU A 193 -4.00 -16.50 -5.91
N PRO A 194 -3.15 -15.61 -5.37
CA PRO A 194 -1.80 -16.00 -4.98
C PRO A 194 -1.75 -16.87 -3.71
N LEU A 195 -2.88 -17.00 -3.00
CA LEU A 195 -3.01 -17.76 -1.75
C LEU A 195 -2.80 -19.28 -1.93
N GLY A 196 -2.96 -19.82 -3.14
CA GLY A 196 -2.80 -21.25 -3.40
C GLY A 196 -2.45 -21.59 -4.85
N SER A 197 -1.94 -20.63 -5.61
CA SER A 197 -1.62 -20.81 -7.04
C SER A 197 -0.34 -21.64 -7.26
N GLY A 198 0.53 -21.75 -6.26
CA GLY A 198 1.89 -22.27 -6.42
C GLY A 198 2.82 -21.32 -7.18
N GLN A 199 2.38 -20.08 -7.44
CA GLN A 199 3.14 -19.06 -8.17
C GLN A 199 3.53 -17.91 -7.24
N ALA A 200 4.59 -17.18 -7.61
CA ALA A 200 4.93 -15.92 -6.97
C ALA A 200 3.95 -14.81 -7.40
N PHE A 201 3.62 -13.92 -6.47
CA PHE A 201 2.81 -12.74 -6.73
C PHE A 201 3.71 -11.53 -7.00
N TYR A 202 3.40 -10.78 -8.06
CA TYR A 202 4.25 -9.68 -8.51
C TYR A 202 3.53 -8.34 -8.40
N ILE A 203 4.20 -7.36 -7.83
CA ILE A 203 3.79 -5.96 -7.77
C ILE A 203 4.93 -5.08 -8.29
N TRP A 204 4.60 -3.94 -8.86
CA TRP A 204 5.56 -2.99 -9.37
C TRP A 204 5.21 -1.56 -8.95
N ASN A 205 6.23 -0.72 -8.94
CA ASN A 205 6.13 0.71 -8.71
C ASN A 205 7.30 1.43 -9.39
N GLU A 206 7.40 2.74 -9.19
CA GLU A 206 8.46 3.59 -9.70
C GLU A 206 8.98 4.54 -8.63
N ASN A 207 10.27 4.84 -8.73
CA ASN A 207 10.93 5.96 -8.09
C ASN A 207 11.27 7.01 -9.15
N PRO A 208 11.75 8.21 -8.78
CA PRO A 208 12.06 9.26 -9.75
C PRO A 208 13.07 8.87 -10.84
N ILE A 209 13.89 7.83 -10.60
CA ILE A 209 14.99 7.42 -11.50
C ILE A 209 14.97 5.95 -11.92
N ASN A 210 14.15 5.10 -11.30
CA ASN A 210 14.14 3.66 -11.57
C ASN A 210 12.73 3.08 -11.40
N SER A 211 12.51 1.86 -11.90
CA SER A 211 11.33 1.08 -11.57
C SER A 211 11.67 0.02 -10.52
N VAL A 212 10.70 -0.30 -9.68
CA VAL A 212 10.81 -1.33 -8.65
C VAL A 212 9.82 -2.45 -8.99
N VAL A 213 10.29 -3.70 -8.99
CA VAL A 213 9.45 -4.89 -9.14
C VAL A 213 9.68 -5.78 -7.93
N GLY A 214 8.63 -6.13 -7.21
CA GLY A 214 8.68 -7.06 -6.09
C GLY A 214 8.01 -8.38 -6.46
N ALA A 215 8.64 -9.49 -6.09
CA ALA A 215 8.10 -10.84 -6.19
C ALA A 215 7.93 -11.43 -4.77
N PHE A 216 6.75 -11.95 -4.47
CA PHE A 216 6.37 -12.35 -3.13
C PHE A 216 5.79 -13.76 -3.12
N ASN A 217 6.18 -14.57 -2.14
CA ASN A 217 5.48 -15.82 -1.88
C ASN A 217 4.31 -15.58 -0.93
N LEU A 218 3.10 -15.49 -1.50
CA LEU A 218 1.85 -15.31 -0.75
C LEU A 218 1.02 -16.59 -0.65
N ASN A 219 1.60 -17.76 -0.98
CA ASN A 219 0.91 -19.03 -0.84
C ASN A 219 0.72 -19.33 0.65
N VAL A 220 -0.36 -20.01 1.02
CA VAL A 220 -0.72 -20.25 2.43
C VAL A 220 -0.84 -21.73 2.76
N GLU A 221 -1.27 -22.59 1.83
CA GLU A 221 -1.28 -24.04 2.03
C GLU A 221 -1.45 -24.82 0.70
N PRO A 222 -0.79 -25.98 0.54
CA PRO A 222 0.31 -26.49 1.38
C PRO A 222 1.57 -25.63 1.21
N TYR A 223 2.44 -25.61 2.24
CA TYR A 223 3.66 -24.82 2.24
C TYR A 223 4.53 -25.10 1.02
N ALA A 224 4.54 -24.19 0.05
CA ALA A 224 5.22 -24.39 -1.22
C ALA A 224 6.33 -23.36 -1.42
N THR A 225 7.53 -23.85 -1.76
CA THR A 225 8.54 -22.97 -2.34
C THR A 225 8.09 -22.63 -3.75
N VAL A 226 8.00 -21.34 -4.07
CA VAL A 226 7.66 -20.87 -5.41
C VAL A 226 8.89 -20.33 -6.12
N ARG A 227 8.87 -20.37 -7.45
CA ARG A 227 9.93 -19.82 -8.28
C ARG A 227 9.54 -18.43 -8.77
N ALA A 228 10.37 -17.44 -8.48
CA ALA A 228 10.25 -16.10 -9.02
C ALA A 228 11.25 -15.89 -10.16
N ASN A 229 10.83 -15.13 -11.17
CA ASN A 229 11.67 -14.75 -12.31
C ASN A 229 11.28 -13.37 -12.86
N PRO A 230 11.58 -12.28 -12.12
CA PRO A 230 11.23 -10.93 -12.54
C PRO A 230 11.94 -10.55 -13.86
N ALA A 231 11.30 -9.70 -14.66
CA ALA A 231 11.89 -9.02 -15.82
C ALA A 231 11.59 -7.53 -15.79
N PRO A 232 12.36 -6.68 -16.48
CA PRO A 232 12.03 -5.27 -16.66
C PRO A 232 10.59 -5.04 -17.18
N SER A 233 10.08 -5.92 -18.05
CA SER A 233 8.72 -5.83 -18.59
C SER A 233 7.59 -6.12 -17.60
N ASP A 234 7.89 -6.63 -16.39
CA ASP A 234 6.89 -6.73 -15.32
C ASP A 234 6.52 -5.34 -14.77
N SER A 235 7.39 -4.35 -14.95
CA SER A 235 7.05 -2.95 -14.73
C SER A 235 6.15 -2.45 -15.85
N GLY A 236 4.91 -2.10 -15.50
CA GLY A 236 3.94 -1.56 -16.45
C GLY A 236 4.45 -0.31 -17.16
N ILE A 237 5.14 0.59 -16.44
CA ILE A 237 5.67 1.82 -17.03
C ILE A 237 6.82 1.56 -18.01
N LEU A 238 7.73 0.63 -17.70
CA LEU A 238 8.83 0.28 -18.61
C LEU A 238 8.30 -0.41 -19.86
N ARG A 239 7.36 -1.33 -19.73
CA ARG A 239 6.69 -1.97 -20.87
C ARG A 239 5.95 -0.97 -21.76
N MET A 240 5.33 0.07 -21.18
CA MET A 240 4.65 1.10 -21.96
C MET A 240 5.61 2.04 -22.68
N LYS A 241 6.70 2.46 -22.01
CA LYS A 241 7.68 3.42 -22.54
C LYS A 241 8.67 2.78 -23.51
N CYS A 242 9.06 1.53 -23.29
CA CYS A 242 10.09 0.83 -24.07
C CYS A 242 9.44 -0.24 -24.96
N ARG A 243 9.44 -0.02 -26.27
CA ARG A 243 8.87 -0.96 -27.26
C ARG A 243 9.91 -1.85 -27.95
N THR A 244 11.20 -1.53 -27.80
CA THR A 244 12.30 -2.27 -28.40
C THR A 244 12.76 -3.37 -27.44
N PRO A 245 12.63 -4.67 -27.79
CA PRO A 245 13.03 -5.77 -26.90
C PRO A 245 14.49 -5.70 -26.47
N GLN A 246 15.38 -5.22 -27.33
CA GLN A 246 16.82 -5.08 -27.10
C GLN A 246 17.20 -3.91 -26.18
N THR A 247 16.21 -3.17 -25.64
CA THR A 247 16.50 -2.13 -24.64
C THR A 247 17.10 -2.79 -23.41
N GLN A 248 18.27 -2.32 -23.00
CA GLN A 248 19.01 -2.86 -21.88
C GLN A 248 18.69 -2.08 -20.60
N PHE A 249 18.63 -2.79 -19.48
CA PHE A 249 18.38 -2.22 -18.16
C PHE A 249 19.41 -2.74 -17.16
N GLY A 250 19.93 -1.85 -16.33
CA GLY A 250 20.68 -2.24 -15.14
C GLY A 250 19.71 -2.76 -14.08
N VAL A 251 19.94 -3.97 -13.58
CA VAL A 251 19.07 -4.62 -12.59
C VAL A 251 19.87 -5.00 -11.36
N TYR A 252 19.33 -4.63 -10.19
CA TYR A 252 19.81 -5.07 -8.88
C TYR A 252 18.71 -5.81 -8.11
N GLY A 253 18.98 -7.06 -7.72
CA GLY A 253 18.12 -7.86 -6.86
C GLY A 253 18.57 -7.78 -5.40
N PHE A 254 17.68 -7.31 -4.51
CA PHE A 254 18.01 -7.01 -3.12
C PHE A 254 18.41 -8.25 -2.30
N ARG A 255 17.62 -9.33 -2.36
CA ARG A 255 17.86 -10.54 -1.56
C ARG A 255 18.87 -11.47 -2.22
N SER A 256 18.74 -11.67 -3.53
CA SER A 256 19.64 -12.49 -4.33
C SER A 256 21.02 -11.88 -4.54
N GLY A 257 21.17 -10.56 -4.37
CA GLY A 257 22.40 -9.84 -4.66
C GLY A 257 22.74 -9.79 -6.15
N PHE A 258 21.78 -10.13 -7.03
CA PHE A 258 21.98 -10.07 -8.47
C PHE A 258 22.33 -8.63 -8.90
N LEU A 259 23.35 -8.47 -9.72
CA LEU A 259 23.70 -7.21 -10.36
C LEU A 259 24.10 -7.50 -11.81
N GLY A 260 23.35 -6.96 -12.76
CA GLY A 260 23.60 -7.24 -14.17
C GLY A 260 22.86 -6.31 -15.11
N VAL A 261 23.11 -6.48 -16.39
CA VAL A 261 22.37 -5.81 -17.47
C VAL A 261 21.54 -6.86 -18.17
N VAL A 262 20.25 -6.60 -18.35
CA VAL A 262 19.32 -7.52 -19.00
C VAL A 262 18.45 -6.80 -20.02
N GLU A 263 17.96 -7.52 -21.02
CA GLU A 263 16.99 -6.99 -21.98
C GLU A 263 15.58 -6.84 -21.37
N LEU A 264 14.72 -6.05 -22.02
CA LEU A 264 13.37 -5.73 -21.54
C LEU A 264 12.56 -6.96 -21.09
N ASN A 265 12.65 -8.06 -21.83
CA ASN A 265 11.90 -9.30 -21.58
C ASN A 265 12.74 -10.42 -20.96
N GLU A 266 14.02 -10.17 -20.72
CA GLU A 266 14.91 -11.15 -20.13
C GLU A 266 14.59 -11.32 -18.65
N ARG A 267 14.48 -12.59 -18.24
CA ARG A 267 14.01 -13.00 -16.91
C ARG A 267 15.22 -13.33 -16.05
N VAL A 268 15.32 -12.73 -14.86
CA VAL A 268 16.38 -13.03 -13.90
C VAL A 268 15.92 -14.11 -12.94
N GLY A 269 16.71 -15.17 -12.77
CA GLY A 269 16.41 -16.28 -11.88
C GLY A 269 16.51 -17.65 -12.58
N PRO A 270 15.82 -18.69 -12.07
CA PRO A 270 14.76 -18.61 -11.07
C PRO A 270 15.28 -18.41 -9.64
N ILE A 271 14.57 -17.59 -8.87
CA ILE A 271 14.80 -17.32 -7.45
C ILE A 271 13.81 -18.15 -6.64
N SER A 272 14.30 -18.92 -5.67
CA SER A 272 13.45 -19.74 -4.81
C SER A 272 12.94 -18.91 -3.63
N LEU A 273 11.62 -18.72 -3.52
CA LEU A 273 10.98 -18.01 -2.43
C LEU A 273 10.28 -19.00 -1.49
N MET A 274 10.75 -19.13 -0.25
CA MET A 274 10.22 -20.11 0.71
C MET A 274 9.02 -19.55 1.50
N GLN A 275 7.90 -20.26 1.52
CA GLN A 275 6.72 -19.81 2.26
C GLN A 275 6.91 -19.82 3.80
N SER A 276 7.64 -20.80 4.32
CA SER A 276 7.95 -20.89 5.76
C SER A 276 8.64 -19.63 6.28
N LEU A 277 9.36 -18.92 5.41
CA LEU A 277 10.07 -17.69 5.71
C LEU A 277 9.35 -16.43 5.24
N VAL A 278 8.16 -16.58 4.65
CA VAL A 278 7.37 -15.46 4.09
C VAL A 278 8.25 -14.63 3.14
N ASP A 279 8.83 -15.35 2.18
CA ASP A 279 9.95 -14.87 1.39
C ASP A 279 9.53 -13.97 0.22
N TYR A 280 10.44 -13.08 -0.16
CA TYR A 280 10.26 -12.08 -1.19
C TYR A 280 11.60 -11.72 -1.86
N GLU A 281 11.50 -11.04 -2.98
CA GLU A 281 12.60 -10.42 -3.69
C GLU A 281 12.17 -9.05 -4.22
N ILE A 282 13.06 -8.05 -4.14
CA ILE A 282 12.82 -6.69 -4.62
C ILE A 282 13.88 -6.34 -5.65
N PHE A 283 13.45 -5.99 -6.85
CA PHE A 283 14.30 -5.62 -7.96
C PHE A 283 14.24 -4.12 -8.19
N ASN A 284 15.40 -3.48 -8.28
CA ASN A 284 15.56 -2.13 -8.77
C ASN A 284 16.03 -2.20 -10.23
N ILE A 285 15.33 -1.51 -11.12
CA ILE A 285 15.51 -1.60 -12.57
C ILE A 285 15.72 -0.19 -13.11
N ALA A 286 16.94 0.10 -13.55
CA ALA A 286 17.33 1.38 -14.12
C ALA A 286 17.46 1.27 -15.65
N PRO A 287 16.85 2.19 -16.42
CA PRO A 287 17.07 2.30 -17.87
C PRO A 287 18.47 2.77 -18.24
#